data_AF-A0A426YA65-F1
#
_entry.id   AF-A0A426YA65-F1
#
_cell.length_a   1.000
_cell.length_b   1.000
_cell.length_c   1.000
_cell.angle_alpha   90.00
_cell.angle_beta   90.00
_cell.angle_gamma   90.00
#
_symmetry.space_group_name_H-M   'P 1'
#
loop_
_entity.id
_entity.type
_entity.pdbx_description
1 polymer ?
#
loop_
_entity_poly.entity_id
_entity_poly.type
_entity_poly.pdbx_seq_one_letter_code
_entity_poly.pdbx_strand_id
1 'polypeptide(L)'
;MDGAGRLWILVTLLLTLAGAAAAAATTRRRHAYAAMMYMGTPRDYEFYVAMRVMMRSLAKLNVDADLVVIASVDVPVRWVQTFLVSYDRVVMLDSDNIFLQRTDELFQCGQFCAVFINPCIFHTGLFVLQGFLASYFPDLLGQPLFHPPTNGTKLDGTYRLPLGYQMDASYYYLKLRWSIPCGPNSVITFPSAPWLKPWYWWSWPVLPLGLSWHEQRRKNLGYGSEVPVLLIQAIMYAGIIAVTRMARPSLSKLCYNRRPEKSIMILHAMLKVAAMWSIFAAYTVPFFLIPRTVHPLLGWSLYMLGVASLSSIVINIFLLPPLPVLTVLLGILGSLLVMAFPWYSDGVVRALAVFAYAFCCAPVAWASLMKVSSSLQNLLEREAFFPRLGESTQMPEFNKLY
;
A
#
# COMPACT_ATOMS: atom_id res chain seq x y z
N MET A 1 -21.56 -62.72 -13.22
CA MET A 1 -20.62 -61.93 -12.39
C MET A 1 -20.63 -62.53 -11.01
N ASP A 2 -19.66 -63.38 -10.76
CA ASP A 2 -19.61 -64.27 -9.60
C ASP A 2 -19.46 -63.49 -8.29
N GLY A 3 -20.05 -64.01 -7.22
CA GLY A 3 -20.07 -63.36 -5.89
C GLY A 3 -18.70 -62.95 -5.37
N ALA A 4 -17.62 -63.61 -5.83
CA ALA A 4 -16.24 -63.24 -5.54
C ALA A 4 -15.85 -61.85 -6.10
N GLY A 5 -16.30 -61.50 -7.32
CA GLY A 5 -15.98 -60.22 -7.96
C GLY A 5 -16.61 -59.03 -7.24
N ARG A 6 -17.83 -59.20 -6.70
CA ARG A 6 -18.50 -58.15 -5.91
C ARG A 6 -17.81 -57.91 -4.56
N LEU A 7 -17.31 -58.98 -3.92
CA LEU A 7 -16.58 -58.87 -2.66
C LEU A 7 -15.24 -58.14 -2.84
N TRP A 8 -14.50 -58.44 -3.91
CA TRP A 8 -13.24 -57.77 -4.22
C TRP A 8 -13.40 -56.28 -4.50
N ILE A 9 -14.46 -55.90 -5.22
CA ILE A 9 -14.78 -54.48 -5.48
C ILE A 9 -15.17 -53.77 -4.18
N LEU A 10 -15.98 -54.40 -3.32
CA LEU A 10 -16.36 -53.82 -2.02
C LEU A 10 -15.15 -53.63 -1.09
N VAL A 11 -14.25 -54.62 -1.03
CA VAL A 11 -13.04 -54.56 -0.19
C VAL A 11 -12.07 -53.50 -0.72
N THR A 12 -11.89 -53.38 -2.03
CA THR A 12 -11.05 -52.31 -2.61
C THR A 12 -11.69 -50.93 -2.45
N LEU A 13 -13.01 -50.80 -2.56
CA LEU A 13 -13.71 -49.53 -2.28
C LEU A 13 -13.58 -49.13 -0.81
N LEU A 14 -13.72 -50.10 0.12
CA LEU A 14 -13.55 -49.87 1.56
C LEU A 14 -12.10 -49.51 1.92
N LEU A 15 -11.10 -50.18 1.33
CA LEU A 15 -9.69 -49.87 1.54
C LEU A 15 -9.30 -48.51 0.93
N THR A 16 -9.86 -48.14 -0.21
CA THR A 16 -9.61 -46.81 -0.82
C THR A 16 -10.32 -45.70 -0.07
N LEU A 17 -11.54 -45.94 0.43
CA LEU A 17 -12.25 -45.00 1.32
C LEU A 17 -11.54 -44.87 2.69
N ALA A 18 -11.06 -45.96 3.27
CA ALA A 18 -10.29 -45.94 4.51
C ALA A 18 -8.92 -45.26 4.33
N GLY A 19 -8.24 -45.51 3.20
CA GLY A 19 -7.00 -44.84 2.84
C GLY A 19 -7.18 -43.34 2.57
N ALA A 20 -8.27 -42.94 1.93
CA ALA A 20 -8.63 -41.54 1.72
C ALA A 20 -9.03 -40.84 3.04
N ALA A 21 -9.74 -41.53 3.94
CA ALA A 21 -10.08 -41.02 5.27
C ALA A 21 -8.84 -40.89 6.17
N ALA A 22 -7.89 -41.83 6.08
CA ALA A 22 -6.62 -41.78 6.81
C ALA A 22 -5.68 -40.69 6.26
N ALA A 23 -5.67 -40.46 4.94
CA ALA A 23 -4.93 -39.35 4.32
C ALA A 23 -5.52 -37.97 4.65
N ALA A 24 -6.82 -37.89 4.96
CA ALA A 24 -7.50 -36.67 5.39
C ALA A 24 -7.39 -36.40 6.90
N ALA A 25 -6.88 -37.34 7.69
CA ALA A 25 -6.59 -37.13 9.10
C ALA A 25 -5.27 -36.37 9.27
N THR A 26 -5.26 -35.07 8.91
CA THR A 26 -4.23 -34.15 9.38
C THR A 26 -4.19 -34.23 10.91
N THR A 27 -3.07 -34.66 11.47
CA THR A 27 -2.84 -34.71 12.92
C THR A 27 -3.01 -33.31 13.49
N ARG A 28 -4.16 -33.08 14.13
CA ARG A 28 -4.52 -31.78 14.69
C ARG A 28 -3.53 -31.43 15.80
N ARG A 29 -2.91 -30.25 15.73
CA ARG A 29 -1.98 -29.82 16.79
C ARG A 29 -2.76 -29.34 18.01
N ARG A 30 -2.10 -29.32 19.17
CA ARG A 30 -2.71 -28.91 20.45
C ARG A 30 -2.95 -27.41 20.55
N HIS A 31 -2.26 -26.63 19.72
CA HIS A 31 -2.21 -25.18 19.74
C HIS A 31 -2.54 -24.61 18.37
N ALA A 32 -3.03 -23.38 18.34
CA ALA A 32 -3.30 -22.68 17.10
C ALA A 32 -2.88 -21.20 17.16
N TYR A 33 -2.30 -20.72 16.06
CA TYR A 33 -2.30 -19.30 15.74
C TYR A 33 -3.57 -18.99 14.95
N ALA A 34 -4.41 -18.11 15.50
CA ALA A 34 -5.67 -17.72 14.89
C ALA A 34 -5.60 -16.26 14.47
N ALA A 35 -6.10 -15.94 13.28
CA ALA A 35 -6.26 -14.56 12.84
C ALA A 35 -7.64 -14.34 12.22
N MET A 36 -8.23 -13.17 12.47
CA MET A 36 -9.52 -12.81 11.91
C MET A 36 -9.33 -11.95 10.65
N MET A 37 -10.07 -12.27 9.59
CA MET A 37 -10.11 -11.52 8.35
C MET A 37 -11.53 -11.02 8.13
N TYR A 38 -11.74 -9.72 8.18
CA TYR A 38 -13.04 -9.13 7.83
C TYR A 38 -13.17 -8.99 6.31
N MET A 39 -14.35 -9.28 5.76
CA MET A 39 -14.69 -9.02 4.36
C MET A 39 -15.94 -8.14 4.27
N GLY A 40 -16.14 -7.51 3.11
CA GLY A 40 -17.21 -6.55 2.84
C GLY A 40 -16.72 -5.13 2.57
N THR A 41 -15.42 -4.91 2.36
CA THR A 41 -14.86 -3.58 2.08
C THR A 41 -14.06 -3.54 0.77
N PRO A 42 -13.93 -2.37 0.13
CA PRO A 42 -13.07 -2.22 -1.06
C PRO A 42 -11.57 -2.49 -0.83
N ARG A 43 -11.16 -2.72 0.43
CA ARG A 43 -9.76 -2.95 0.84
C ARG A 43 -9.47 -4.40 1.21
N ASP A 44 -10.44 -5.31 1.11
CA ASP A 44 -10.31 -6.69 1.58
C ASP A 44 -9.11 -7.41 0.94
N TYR A 45 -8.85 -7.15 -0.34
CA TYR A 45 -7.69 -7.72 -1.05
C TYR A 45 -6.35 -7.31 -0.42
N GLU A 46 -6.25 -6.09 0.14
CA GLU A 46 -5.03 -5.60 0.77
C GLU A 46 -4.74 -6.38 2.07
N PHE A 47 -5.77 -6.56 2.90
CA PHE A 47 -5.68 -7.34 4.13
C PHE A 47 -5.52 -8.84 3.86
N TYR A 48 -6.10 -9.37 2.79
CA TYR A 48 -5.85 -10.73 2.30
C TYR A 48 -4.35 -10.96 2.00
N VAL A 49 -3.72 -10.04 1.29
CA VAL A 49 -2.27 -10.13 1.00
C VAL A 49 -1.47 -10.07 2.29
N ALA A 50 -1.79 -9.15 3.22
CA ALA A 50 -1.11 -9.04 4.50
C ALA A 50 -1.23 -10.32 5.35
N MET A 51 -2.44 -10.87 5.46
CA MET A 51 -2.71 -12.13 6.15
C MET A 51 -1.88 -13.28 5.59
N ARG A 52 -1.77 -13.39 4.25
CA ARG A 52 -0.94 -14.43 3.62
C ARG A 52 0.54 -14.26 3.89
N VAL A 53 1.04 -13.02 3.93
CA VAL A 53 2.44 -12.75 4.29
C VAL A 53 2.72 -13.16 5.73
N MET A 54 1.82 -12.83 6.65
CA MET A 54 1.89 -13.21 8.06
C MET A 54 1.83 -14.74 8.24
N MET A 55 0.79 -15.41 7.73
CA MET A 55 0.62 -16.85 7.90
C MET A 55 1.76 -17.66 7.29
N ARG A 56 2.28 -17.22 6.13
CA ARG A 56 3.46 -17.86 5.53
C ARG A 56 4.75 -17.58 6.31
N SER A 57 4.85 -16.47 7.03
CA SER A 57 6.00 -16.21 7.92
C SER A 57 6.05 -17.23 9.06
N LEU A 58 4.91 -17.50 9.70
CA LEU A 58 4.78 -18.53 10.73
C LEU A 58 5.07 -19.94 10.18
N ALA A 59 4.50 -20.28 9.02
CA ALA A 59 4.73 -21.57 8.39
C ALA A 59 6.22 -21.83 8.11
N LYS A 60 6.95 -20.83 7.62
CA LYS A 60 8.40 -20.94 7.37
C LYS A 60 9.25 -21.05 8.63
N LEU A 61 8.76 -20.48 9.73
CA LEU A 61 9.40 -20.63 11.04
C LEU A 61 9.18 -22.04 11.62
N ASN A 62 8.48 -22.94 10.91
CA ASN A 62 8.18 -24.31 11.33
C ASN A 62 7.56 -24.34 12.74
N VAL A 63 6.55 -23.48 12.96
CA VAL A 63 5.84 -23.39 14.25
C VAL A 63 5.15 -24.71 14.62
N ASP A 64 5.09 -25.00 15.92
CA ASP A 64 4.40 -26.17 16.45
C ASP A 64 2.90 -25.97 16.75
N ALA A 65 2.18 -25.37 15.80
CA ALA A 65 0.76 -25.05 15.95
C ALA A 65 0.01 -25.09 14.61
N ASP A 66 -1.31 -25.27 14.69
CA ASP A 66 -2.21 -25.09 13.56
C ASP A 66 -2.28 -23.60 13.18
N LEU A 67 -2.30 -23.30 11.88
CA LEU A 67 -2.47 -21.92 11.38
C LEU A 67 -3.89 -21.75 10.88
N VAL A 68 -4.67 -20.90 11.55
CA VAL A 68 -6.10 -20.76 11.27
C VAL A 68 -6.48 -19.33 10.96
N VAL A 69 -7.16 -19.14 9.83
CA VAL A 69 -7.75 -17.86 9.42
C VAL A 69 -9.27 -17.98 9.53
N ILE A 70 -9.88 -17.09 10.29
CA ILE A 70 -11.32 -16.96 10.44
C ILE A 70 -11.77 -15.79 9.56
N ALA A 71 -12.40 -16.07 8.42
CA ALA A 71 -12.82 -15.05 7.46
C ALA A 71 -14.32 -14.72 7.56
N SER A 72 -14.66 -13.45 7.77
CA SER A 72 -16.03 -12.95 7.96
C SER A 72 -16.75 -12.67 6.64
N VAL A 73 -17.94 -13.26 6.48
CA VAL A 73 -19.14 -12.59 5.90
C VAL A 73 -20.37 -12.99 6.75
N ASP A 74 -20.40 -14.19 7.32
CA ASP A 74 -21.37 -14.65 8.34
C ASP A 74 -20.72 -15.74 9.22
N VAL A 75 -19.54 -15.51 9.80
CA VAL A 75 -18.93 -16.55 10.67
C VAL A 75 -19.80 -16.68 11.91
N PRO A 76 -20.48 -17.82 12.14
CA PRO A 76 -21.35 -17.96 13.29
C PRO A 76 -20.52 -17.90 14.56
N VAL A 77 -20.96 -17.11 15.55
CA VAL A 77 -20.28 -16.99 16.86
C VAL A 77 -20.01 -18.37 17.47
N ARG A 78 -20.92 -19.33 17.26
CA ARG A 78 -20.79 -20.73 17.69
C ARG A 78 -19.56 -21.43 17.10
N TRP A 79 -19.17 -21.12 15.87
CA TRP A 79 -18.00 -21.72 15.22
C TRP A 79 -16.72 -21.14 15.82
N VAL A 80 -16.68 -19.84 16.08
CA VAL A 80 -15.57 -19.19 16.79
C VAL A 80 -15.42 -19.77 18.20
N GLN A 81 -16.53 -19.94 18.93
CA GLN A 81 -16.53 -20.56 20.26
C GLN A 81 -16.05 -22.02 20.22
N THR A 82 -16.60 -22.82 19.32
CA THR A 82 -16.18 -24.23 19.15
C THR A 82 -14.71 -24.33 18.80
N PHE A 83 -14.22 -23.42 17.95
CA PHE A 83 -12.83 -23.35 17.55
C PHE A 83 -11.91 -23.04 18.74
N LEU A 84 -12.18 -21.95 19.46
CA LEU A 84 -11.36 -21.51 20.61
C LEU A 84 -11.34 -22.52 21.76
N VAL A 85 -12.42 -23.28 21.94
CA VAL A 85 -12.52 -24.33 22.97
C VAL A 85 -11.80 -25.63 22.55
N SER A 86 -11.60 -25.86 21.25
CA SER A 86 -10.96 -27.08 20.75
C SER A 86 -9.42 -27.12 20.87
N TYR A 87 -8.80 -25.99 21.23
CA TYR A 87 -7.36 -25.88 21.43
C TYR A 87 -7.02 -25.58 22.89
N ASP A 88 -5.88 -26.09 23.35
CA ASP A 88 -5.40 -25.83 24.71
C ASP A 88 -5.06 -24.35 24.93
N ARG A 89 -4.50 -23.73 23.88
CA ARG A 89 -4.11 -22.32 23.82
C ARG A 89 -4.24 -21.84 22.38
N VAL A 90 -4.73 -20.61 22.23
CA VAL A 90 -4.81 -19.91 20.95
C VAL A 90 -4.07 -18.60 21.07
N VAL A 91 -3.18 -18.32 20.13
CA VAL A 91 -2.57 -16.99 19.97
C VAL A 91 -3.40 -16.26 18.92
N MET A 92 -4.15 -15.24 19.34
CA MET A 92 -4.92 -14.41 18.44
C MET A 92 -4.02 -13.33 17.83
N LEU A 93 -4.14 -13.13 16.52
CA LEU A 93 -3.31 -12.26 15.72
C LEU A 93 -4.14 -11.30 14.86
N ASP A 94 -3.69 -10.06 14.77
CA ASP A 94 -4.16 -9.12 13.77
C ASP A 94 -3.51 -9.40 12.41
N SER A 95 -4.25 -9.11 11.34
CA SER A 95 -3.80 -9.32 9.95
C SER A 95 -2.56 -8.49 9.55
N ASP A 96 -2.19 -7.50 10.35
CA ASP A 96 -1.09 -6.60 10.11
C ASP A 96 0.14 -6.89 10.99
N ASN A 97 0.24 -8.08 11.58
CA ASN A 97 1.47 -8.53 12.24
C ASN A 97 2.49 -9.12 11.25
N ILE A 98 3.77 -9.00 11.58
CA ILE A 98 4.88 -9.73 10.95
C ILE A 98 5.70 -10.44 12.02
N PHE A 99 5.94 -11.73 11.82
CA PHE A 99 6.82 -12.54 12.66
C PHE A 99 8.25 -12.55 12.11
N LEU A 100 9.19 -12.17 12.96
CA LEU A 100 10.63 -12.20 12.69
C LEU A 100 11.29 -13.48 13.23
N GLN A 101 10.73 -14.06 14.28
CA GLN A 101 11.24 -15.24 14.97
C GLN A 101 10.09 -16.19 15.33
N ARG A 102 10.41 -17.46 15.61
CA ARG A 102 9.45 -18.45 16.13
C ARG A 102 9.02 -18.00 17.54
N THR A 103 7.73 -18.12 17.83
CA THR A 103 7.12 -17.65 19.09
C THR A 103 6.26 -18.72 19.77
N ASP A 104 6.61 -19.99 19.59
CA ASP A 104 5.84 -21.12 20.14
C ASP A 104 5.83 -21.13 21.68
N GLU A 105 6.81 -20.47 22.30
CA GLU A 105 6.86 -20.25 23.74
C GLU A 105 5.66 -19.46 24.27
N LEU A 106 4.94 -18.70 23.43
CA LEU A 106 3.70 -18.03 23.81
C LEU A 106 2.61 -19.03 24.25
N PHE A 107 2.64 -20.27 23.75
CA PHE A 107 1.70 -21.32 24.18
C PHE A 107 1.95 -21.84 25.60
N GLN A 108 3.09 -21.47 26.22
CA GLN A 108 3.37 -21.75 27.62
C GLN A 108 2.77 -20.70 28.55
N CYS A 109 2.22 -19.62 28.00
CA CYS A 109 1.62 -18.56 28.79
C CYS A 109 0.33 -19.03 29.48
N GLY A 110 -0.10 -18.26 30.47
CA GLY A 110 -1.28 -18.52 31.28
C GLY A 110 -2.61 -18.46 30.52
N GLN A 111 -3.70 -18.27 31.27
CA GLN A 111 -5.07 -18.17 30.76
C GLN A 111 -5.26 -16.98 29.82
N PHE A 112 -4.61 -15.84 30.11
CA PHE A 112 -4.62 -14.64 29.28
C PHE A 112 -3.28 -13.93 29.36
N CYS A 113 -2.72 -13.59 28.19
CA CYS A 113 -1.48 -12.83 28.11
C CYS A 113 -1.51 -11.82 26.97
N ALA A 114 -1.15 -10.57 27.25
CA ALA A 114 -1.15 -9.49 26.28
C ALA A 114 -0.01 -8.49 26.53
N VAL A 115 0.40 -7.77 25.47
CA VAL A 115 1.37 -6.68 25.56
C VAL A 115 0.65 -5.37 25.90
N PHE A 116 1.27 -4.48 26.68
CA PHE A 116 0.71 -3.15 26.97
C PHE A 116 1.21 -2.08 25.99
N ILE A 117 0.28 -1.26 25.47
CA ILE A 117 0.60 -0.07 24.65
C ILE A 117 1.04 1.07 25.56
N ASN A 118 0.26 1.30 26.60
CA ASN A 118 0.54 2.24 27.68
C ASN A 118 0.20 1.55 29.00
N PRO A 119 0.58 2.11 30.16
CA PRO A 119 0.33 1.46 31.45
C PRO A 119 -1.14 1.13 31.75
N CYS A 120 -2.12 1.68 31.02
CA CYS A 120 -3.54 1.45 31.30
C CYS A 120 -4.24 0.57 30.25
N ILE A 121 -3.64 0.37 29.07
CA ILE A 121 -4.30 -0.23 27.91
C ILE A 121 -3.39 -1.28 27.29
N PHE A 122 -3.88 -2.53 27.24
CA PHE A 122 -3.24 -3.61 26.50
C PHE A 122 -3.58 -3.57 25.00
N HIS A 123 -2.66 -4.05 24.19
CA HIS A 123 -2.81 -4.12 22.74
C HIS A 123 -3.57 -5.38 22.36
N THR A 124 -4.56 -5.24 21.48
CA THR A 124 -5.41 -6.34 21.01
C THR A 124 -4.87 -7.07 19.78
N GLY A 125 -3.72 -6.64 19.25
CA GLY A 125 -3.18 -7.19 17.99
C GLY A 125 -2.44 -8.50 18.15
N LEU A 126 -1.97 -8.81 19.37
CA LEU A 126 -1.49 -10.13 19.72
C LEU A 126 -1.81 -10.42 21.18
N PHE A 127 -2.53 -11.50 21.42
CA PHE A 127 -2.77 -12.00 22.78
C PHE A 127 -2.94 -13.52 22.80
N VAL A 128 -2.60 -14.12 23.92
CA VAL A 128 -2.79 -15.54 24.18
C VAL A 128 -4.06 -15.73 24.99
N LEU A 129 -4.85 -16.73 24.62
CA LEU A 129 -6.11 -17.07 25.26
C LEU A 129 -6.22 -18.58 25.51
N GLN A 130 -6.75 -18.96 26.66
CA GLN A 130 -7.26 -20.30 26.94
C GLN A 130 -8.78 -20.33 26.82
N GLY A 131 -9.31 -21.08 25.85
CA GLY A 131 -10.75 -21.28 25.70
C GLY A 131 -11.52 -19.98 25.43
N PHE A 132 -12.78 -19.91 25.84
CA PHE A 132 -13.61 -18.71 25.73
C PHE A 132 -13.68 -17.99 27.08
N LEU A 133 -12.85 -16.96 27.27
CA LEU A 133 -12.90 -16.10 28.44
C LEU A 133 -13.77 -14.87 28.14
N ALA A 134 -15.05 -14.93 28.49
CA ALA A 134 -15.86 -13.73 28.69
C ALA A 134 -15.49 -13.12 30.05
N SER A 135 -14.31 -12.53 30.13
CA SER A 135 -13.71 -12.10 31.39
C SER A 135 -13.09 -10.72 31.23
N TYR A 136 -13.24 -9.90 32.27
CA TYR A 136 -12.62 -8.59 32.37
C TYR A 136 -11.35 -8.73 33.21
N PHE A 137 -10.23 -8.18 32.72
CA PHE A 137 -8.90 -8.31 33.35
C PHE A 137 -8.38 -6.95 33.84
N PRO A 138 -8.99 -6.33 34.87
CA PRO A 138 -8.58 -5.01 35.37
C PRO A 138 -7.18 -5.02 35.99
N ASP A 139 -6.80 -6.14 36.61
CA ASP A 139 -5.55 -6.26 37.36
C ASP A 139 -4.36 -6.71 36.50
N LEU A 140 -4.54 -6.83 35.18
CA LEU A 140 -3.50 -7.34 34.28
C LEU A 140 -2.22 -6.50 34.32
N LEU A 141 -2.35 -5.19 34.57
CA LEU A 141 -1.21 -4.30 34.73
C LEU A 141 -0.31 -4.72 35.91
N GLY A 142 -0.92 -5.17 37.01
CA GLY A 142 -0.23 -5.62 38.22
C GLY A 142 0.39 -7.01 38.11
N GLN A 143 0.08 -7.75 37.03
CA GLN A 143 0.58 -9.12 36.85
C GLN A 143 2.08 -9.14 36.50
N PRO A 144 2.78 -10.25 36.80
CA PRO A 144 4.17 -10.41 36.43
C PRO A 144 4.37 -10.44 34.91
N LEU A 145 5.59 -10.09 34.47
CA LEU A 145 6.00 -10.29 33.08
C LEU A 145 6.14 -11.79 32.79
N PHE A 146 5.68 -12.19 31.62
CA PHE A 146 5.80 -13.56 31.12
C PHE A 146 7.26 -13.85 30.77
N HIS A 147 7.84 -14.82 31.49
CA HIS A 147 9.10 -15.44 31.14
C HIS A 147 8.84 -16.92 30.83
N PRO A 148 9.21 -17.40 29.63
CA PRO A 148 8.92 -18.77 29.24
C PRO A 148 9.74 -19.75 30.10
N PRO A 149 9.10 -20.73 30.76
CA PRO A 149 9.80 -21.72 31.57
C PRO A 149 10.65 -22.65 30.69
N THR A 150 11.89 -22.91 31.10
CA THR A 150 12.85 -23.77 30.37
C THR A 150 12.36 -25.20 30.19
N ASN A 151 11.47 -25.66 31.08
CA ASN A 151 10.97 -27.02 31.11
C ASN A 151 9.76 -27.23 30.18
N GLY A 152 9.31 -26.19 29.46
CA GLY A 152 8.16 -26.26 28.56
C GLY A 152 6.81 -26.39 29.28
N THR A 153 6.79 -26.21 30.60
CA THR A 153 5.56 -26.28 31.41
C THR A 153 4.66 -25.10 31.11
N LYS A 154 3.34 -25.32 31.10
CA LYS A 154 2.37 -24.24 30.95
C LYS A 154 2.21 -23.51 32.28
N LEU A 155 2.23 -22.19 32.25
CA LEU A 155 1.91 -21.36 33.40
C LEU A 155 0.38 -21.30 33.60
N ASP A 156 -0.03 -21.02 34.83
CA ASP A 156 -1.42 -20.76 35.20
C ASP A 156 -1.58 -19.32 35.71
N GLY A 157 -2.75 -18.72 35.51
CA GLY A 157 -3.01 -17.30 35.80
C GLY A 157 -2.86 -16.38 34.59
N THR A 158 -2.66 -15.08 34.81
CA THR A 158 -2.56 -14.08 33.73
C THR A 158 -1.21 -13.37 33.79
N TYR A 159 -0.65 -13.02 32.63
CA TYR A 159 0.70 -12.45 32.56
C TYR A 159 0.78 -11.32 31.55
N ARG A 160 1.72 -10.39 31.79
CA ARG A 160 2.06 -9.35 30.81
C ARG A 160 3.11 -9.87 29.84
N LEU A 161 2.87 -9.75 28.54
CA LEU A 161 3.88 -10.09 27.55
C LEU A 161 4.91 -8.95 27.42
N PRO A 162 6.22 -9.26 27.28
CA PRO A 162 7.24 -8.30 26.91
C PRO A 162 6.92 -7.58 25.58
N LEU A 163 7.31 -6.30 25.48
CA LEU A 163 7.05 -5.45 24.30
C LEU A 163 7.56 -6.07 22.99
N GLY A 164 8.64 -6.86 23.04
CA GLY A 164 9.22 -7.49 21.87
C GLY A 164 8.30 -8.51 21.15
N TYR A 165 7.29 -9.06 21.85
CA TYR A 165 6.24 -9.87 21.21
C TYR A 165 5.18 -9.06 20.49
N GLN A 166 5.21 -7.72 20.61
CA GLN A 166 4.31 -6.84 19.90
C GLN A 166 4.90 -5.44 19.74
N MET A 167 5.88 -5.35 18.85
CA MET A 167 6.61 -4.12 18.55
C MET A 167 5.79 -3.22 17.64
N ASP A 168 5.17 -2.18 18.20
CA ASP A 168 4.42 -1.19 17.42
C ASP A 168 5.37 -0.36 16.52
N ALA A 169 5.10 -0.39 15.21
CA ALA A 169 5.80 0.37 14.19
C ALA A 169 5.82 1.89 14.43
N SER A 170 4.83 2.44 15.14
CA SER A 170 4.74 3.87 15.48
C SER A 170 5.93 4.33 16.32
N TYR A 171 6.36 3.53 17.31
CA TYR A 171 7.54 3.83 18.13
C TYR A 171 8.82 3.84 17.29
N TYR A 172 8.93 2.94 16.32
CA TYR A 172 10.04 2.94 15.38
C TYR A 172 10.05 4.21 14.54
N TYR A 173 8.90 4.68 14.03
CA TYR A 173 8.89 5.89 13.19
C TYR A 173 9.31 7.15 13.95
N LEU A 174 9.11 7.21 15.27
CA LEU A 174 9.57 8.32 16.10
C LEU A 174 11.08 8.32 16.31
N LYS A 175 11.70 7.14 16.49
CA LYS A 175 13.12 7.01 16.85
C LYS A 175 14.03 6.52 15.72
N LEU A 176 13.44 6.06 14.61
CA LEU A 176 14.10 5.38 13.48
C LEU A 176 14.98 4.18 13.87
N ARG A 177 14.79 3.66 15.09
CA ARG A 177 15.46 2.47 15.62
C ARG A 177 14.54 1.79 16.62
N TRP A 178 14.68 0.47 16.73
CA TRP A 178 13.99 -0.28 17.78
C TRP A 178 14.66 0.01 19.13
N SER A 179 13.87 0.37 20.12
CA SER A 179 14.31 0.57 21.50
C SER A 179 13.44 -0.29 22.41
N ILE A 180 13.79 -1.57 22.51
CA ILE A 180 13.03 -2.55 23.27
C ILE A 180 13.75 -2.76 24.61
N PRO A 181 13.14 -2.38 25.74
CA PRO A 181 13.81 -2.43 27.03
C PRO A 181 14.07 -3.86 27.51
N CYS A 182 13.22 -4.81 27.11
CA CYS A 182 13.33 -6.22 27.47
C CYS A 182 12.49 -7.11 26.53
N GLY A 183 12.86 -8.38 26.45
CA GLY A 183 12.17 -9.40 25.65
C GLY A 183 12.73 -9.59 24.23
N PRO A 184 12.25 -10.61 23.51
CA PRO A 184 12.75 -10.97 22.19
C PRO A 184 12.13 -10.09 21.09
N ASN A 185 12.89 -9.74 20.05
CA ASN A 185 12.39 -8.93 18.93
C ASN A 185 11.64 -9.80 17.91
N SER A 186 10.44 -10.24 18.29
CA SER A 186 9.76 -11.34 17.61
C SER A 186 8.67 -10.90 16.65
N VAL A 187 7.85 -9.90 17.00
CA VAL A 187 6.67 -9.54 16.19
C VAL A 187 6.57 -8.03 16.01
N ILE A 188 6.43 -7.58 14.77
CA ILE A 188 6.13 -6.18 14.44
C ILE A 188 4.63 -6.04 14.19
N THR A 189 4.01 -5.00 14.74
CA THR A 189 2.60 -4.66 14.52
C THR A 189 2.50 -3.30 13.84
N PHE A 190 1.55 -3.15 12.91
CA PHE A 190 1.36 -1.90 12.18
C PHE A 190 -0.02 -1.27 12.50
N PRO A 191 -0.29 -0.80 13.73
CA PRO A 191 -1.61 -0.29 14.14
C PRO A 191 -2.02 1.03 13.48
N SER A 192 -1.21 1.52 12.53
CA SER A 192 -1.40 2.79 11.84
C SER A 192 -2.72 2.84 11.06
N ALA A 193 -3.18 4.07 10.79
CA ALA A 193 -4.36 4.33 9.96
C ALA A 193 -4.29 3.51 8.67
N PRO A 194 -5.42 3.09 8.08
CA PRO A 194 -5.43 2.21 6.92
C PRO A 194 -4.56 2.69 5.76
N TRP A 195 -4.38 4.00 5.60
CA TRP A 195 -3.53 4.61 4.59
C TRP A 195 -2.03 4.45 4.88
N LEU A 196 -1.60 4.32 6.14
CA LEU A 196 -0.20 4.20 6.54
C LEU A 196 0.24 2.75 6.70
N LYS A 197 -0.47 1.82 6.05
CA LYS A 197 -0.15 0.40 6.11
C LYS A 197 1.06 0.09 5.22
N PRO A 198 1.88 -0.88 5.62
CA PRO A 198 3.18 -1.11 5.01
C PRO A 198 3.12 -1.76 3.62
N TRP A 199 1.97 -2.30 3.21
CA TRP A 199 1.80 -3.00 1.93
C TRP A 199 1.65 -2.10 0.71
N TYR A 200 1.49 -0.79 0.91
CA TYR A 200 1.35 0.13 -0.20
C TYR A 200 2.66 0.31 -0.98
N TRP A 201 2.55 0.46 -2.28
CA TRP A 201 3.68 0.72 -3.16
C TRP A 201 4.39 2.05 -2.86
N TRP A 202 3.73 3.01 -2.23
CA TRP A 202 4.38 4.26 -1.83
C TRP A 202 4.97 4.18 -0.41
N SER A 203 4.80 3.05 0.29
CA SER A 203 5.17 2.89 1.70
C SER A 203 6.64 3.19 1.97
N TRP A 204 7.56 2.81 1.09
CA TRP A 204 8.97 3.21 1.18
C TRP A 204 9.30 4.20 0.05
N PRO A 205 10.02 5.31 0.32
CA PRO A 205 10.74 5.62 1.55
C PRO A 205 9.91 6.25 2.67
N VAL A 206 8.64 6.64 2.46
CA VAL A 206 7.82 7.40 3.43
C VAL A 206 7.85 6.81 4.85
N LEU A 207 7.55 5.52 4.95
CA LEU A 207 7.53 4.68 6.14
C LEU A 207 8.65 3.62 6.01
N PRO A 208 9.79 3.77 6.72
CA PRO A 208 10.96 2.91 6.50
C PRO A 208 10.70 1.41 6.69
N LEU A 209 9.85 1.03 7.64
CA LEU A 209 9.43 -0.36 7.88
C LEU A 209 8.56 -0.96 6.75
N GLY A 210 8.08 -0.15 5.81
CA GLY A 210 7.44 -0.66 4.60
C GLY A 210 8.39 -1.57 3.81
N LEU A 211 9.69 -1.24 3.78
CA LEU A 211 10.67 -2.06 3.07
C LEU A 211 10.86 -3.44 3.70
N SER A 212 10.94 -3.52 5.04
CA SER A 212 11.06 -4.81 5.74
C SER A 212 9.80 -5.67 5.55
N TRP A 213 8.62 -5.05 5.54
CA TRP A 213 7.37 -5.75 5.21
C TRP A 213 7.39 -6.30 3.78
N HIS A 214 7.80 -5.48 2.80
CA HIS A 214 7.87 -5.90 1.40
C HIS A 214 8.96 -6.94 1.14
N GLU A 215 10.02 -6.99 1.96
CA GLU A 215 11.01 -8.06 1.96
C GLU A 215 10.42 -9.39 2.46
N GLN A 216 9.67 -9.36 3.57
CA GLN A 216 8.95 -10.54 4.06
C GLN A 216 7.95 -11.05 3.03
N ARG A 217 7.22 -10.15 2.39
CA ARG A 217 6.33 -10.53 1.28
C ARG A 217 7.09 -11.14 0.11
N ARG A 218 8.22 -10.56 -0.30
CA ARG A 218 9.03 -11.10 -1.40
C ARG A 218 9.46 -12.52 -1.10
N LYS A 219 9.94 -12.78 0.12
CA LYS A 219 10.34 -14.10 0.58
C LYS A 219 9.15 -15.06 0.61
N ASN A 220 7.99 -14.64 1.13
CA ASN A 220 6.89 -15.54 1.48
C ASN A 220 5.87 -15.77 0.37
N LEU A 221 5.55 -14.74 -0.42
CA LEU A 221 4.51 -14.77 -1.44
C LEU A 221 5.05 -14.47 -2.84
N GLY A 222 6.01 -13.54 -2.95
CA GLY A 222 6.47 -12.99 -4.22
C GLY A 222 5.53 -11.91 -4.78
N TYR A 223 5.83 -11.45 -6.00
CA TYR A 223 5.06 -10.43 -6.76
C TYR A 223 4.60 -10.93 -8.13
N GLY A 224 4.64 -12.25 -8.36
CA GLY A 224 4.46 -12.83 -9.70
C GLY A 224 3.11 -12.51 -10.35
N SER A 225 2.05 -12.38 -9.56
CA SER A 225 0.71 -12.02 -10.04
C SER A 225 0.62 -10.58 -10.57
N GLU A 226 1.38 -9.66 -9.99
CA GLU A 226 1.32 -8.24 -10.31
C GLU A 226 2.30 -7.85 -11.42
N VAL A 227 3.40 -8.59 -11.60
CA VAL A 227 4.44 -8.29 -12.59
C VAL A 227 3.92 -8.12 -14.03
N PRO A 228 3.03 -8.97 -14.57
CA PRO A 228 2.51 -8.79 -15.93
C PRO A 228 1.76 -7.46 -16.10
N VAL A 229 0.95 -7.08 -15.10
CA VAL A 229 0.20 -5.82 -15.11
C VAL A 229 1.17 -4.63 -15.11
N LEU A 230 2.21 -4.68 -14.28
CA LEU A 230 3.23 -3.63 -14.23
C LEU A 230 3.98 -3.48 -15.55
N LEU A 231 4.32 -4.59 -16.21
CA LEU A 231 5.00 -4.58 -17.51
C LEU A 231 4.13 -3.98 -18.61
N ILE A 232 2.85 -4.38 -18.67
CA ILE A 232 1.89 -3.81 -19.63
C ILE A 232 1.76 -2.30 -19.40
N GLN A 233 1.62 -1.89 -18.14
CA GLN A 233 1.48 -0.48 -17.76
C GLN A 233 2.73 0.34 -18.13
N ALA A 234 3.93 -0.21 -17.90
CA ALA A 234 5.19 0.42 -18.29
C ALA A 234 5.33 0.55 -19.82
N ILE A 235 4.99 -0.50 -20.58
CA ILE A 235 5.01 -0.50 -22.05
C ILE A 235 4.03 0.54 -22.59
N MET A 236 2.81 0.60 -22.04
CA MET A 236 1.81 1.60 -22.42
C MET A 236 2.32 3.02 -22.20
N TYR A 237 2.88 3.33 -21.02
CA TYR A 237 3.42 4.65 -20.74
C TYR A 237 4.62 5.00 -21.64
N ALA A 238 5.51 4.06 -21.92
CA ALA A 238 6.62 4.25 -22.86
C ALA A 238 6.10 4.49 -24.29
N GLY A 239 5.09 3.74 -24.72
CA GLY A 239 4.42 3.90 -26.01
C GLY A 239 3.76 5.28 -26.15
N ILE A 240 3.07 5.76 -25.11
CA ILE A 240 2.51 7.11 -25.06
C ILE A 240 3.61 8.16 -25.26
N ILE A 241 4.72 8.05 -24.53
CA ILE A 241 5.84 8.99 -24.67
C ILE A 241 6.41 8.96 -26.10
N ALA A 242 6.58 7.77 -26.69
CA ALA A 242 7.09 7.64 -28.04
C ALA A 242 6.14 8.30 -29.06
N VAL A 243 4.85 8.01 -28.98
CA VAL A 243 3.82 8.58 -29.88
C VAL A 243 3.74 10.08 -29.72
N THR A 244 3.73 10.62 -28.49
CA THR A 244 3.64 12.07 -28.27
C THR A 244 4.89 12.81 -28.73
N ARG A 245 6.07 12.16 -28.73
CA ARG A 245 7.30 12.73 -29.29
C ARG A 245 7.32 12.73 -30.83
N MET A 246 6.65 11.76 -31.45
CA MET A 246 6.55 11.66 -32.92
C MET A 246 5.39 12.46 -33.51
N ALA A 247 4.31 12.64 -32.74
CA ALA A 247 3.16 13.41 -33.16
C ALA A 247 3.54 14.89 -33.35
N ARG A 248 3.05 15.50 -34.44
CA ARG A 248 3.16 16.96 -34.59
C ARG A 248 2.32 17.63 -33.51
N PRO A 249 2.83 18.67 -32.84
CA PRO A 249 2.05 19.39 -31.85
C PRO A 249 0.85 20.03 -32.55
N SER A 250 -0.35 19.78 -32.02
CA SER A 250 -1.59 20.28 -32.59
C SER A 250 -2.34 21.07 -31.54
N LEU A 251 -2.43 22.39 -31.70
CA LEU A 251 -3.58 23.11 -31.18
C LEU A 251 -4.73 22.80 -32.13
N SER A 252 -5.72 22.06 -31.63
CA SER A 252 -6.97 21.86 -32.35
C SER A 252 -7.44 23.20 -32.88
N LYS A 253 -7.87 23.25 -34.15
CA LYS A 253 -8.44 24.40 -34.88
C LYS A 253 -9.75 24.93 -34.24
N LEU A 254 -9.86 24.93 -32.92
CA LEU A 254 -11.02 25.39 -32.15
C LEU A 254 -11.08 26.93 -32.05
N CYS A 255 -9.96 27.62 -32.35
CA CYS A 255 -9.88 29.08 -32.38
C CYS A 255 -10.25 29.71 -33.74
N TYR A 256 -10.79 28.96 -34.70
CA TYR A 256 -11.02 29.47 -36.07
C TYR A 256 -12.37 30.16 -36.29
N ASN A 257 -13.11 30.53 -35.24
CA ASN A 257 -14.37 31.25 -35.41
C ASN A 257 -14.30 32.67 -34.88
N ARG A 258 -14.49 33.62 -35.81
CA ARG A 258 -14.62 35.08 -35.63
C ARG A 258 -15.65 35.35 -34.52
N ARG A 259 -15.18 35.50 -33.29
CA ARG A 259 -16.01 35.63 -32.09
C ARG A 259 -15.72 36.96 -31.38
N PRO A 260 -16.72 37.59 -30.74
CA PRO A 260 -16.59 38.93 -30.16
C PRO A 260 -15.59 38.98 -29.00
N GLU A 261 -14.90 40.10 -28.79
CA GLU A 261 -13.79 40.28 -27.83
C GLU A 261 -14.07 39.75 -26.41
N LYS A 262 -15.29 39.90 -25.88
CA LYS A 262 -15.67 39.36 -24.55
C LYS A 262 -15.64 37.83 -24.49
N SER A 263 -15.96 37.15 -25.58
CA SER A 263 -15.93 35.69 -25.67
C SER A 263 -14.51 35.14 -25.80
N ILE A 264 -13.56 35.97 -26.28
CA ILE A 264 -12.14 35.64 -26.33
C ILE A 264 -11.56 35.56 -24.90
N MET A 265 -11.86 36.53 -24.02
CA MET A 265 -11.42 36.48 -22.62
C MET A 265 -11.94 35.26 -21.86
N ILE A 266 -13.21 34.89 -22.06
CA ILE A 266 -13.80 33.68 -21.44
C ILE A 266 -13.11 32.42 -21.97
N LEU A 267 -12.86 32.34 -23.29
CA LEU A 267 -12.15 31.21 -23.90
C LEU A 267 -10.71 31.08 -23.36
N HIS A 268 -10.00 32.20 -23.18
CA HIS A 268 -8.67 32.22 -22.57
C HIS A 268 -8.69 31.67 -21.15
N ALA A 269 -9.65 32.11 -20.33
CA ALA A 269 -9.80 31.63 -18.96
C ALA A 269 -10.12 30.12 -18.93
N MET A 270 -11.02 29.65 -19.81
CA MET A 270 -11.35 28.23 -19.94
C MET A 270 -10.15 27.38 -20.34
N LEU A 271 -9.34 27.84 -21.31
CA LEU A 271 -8.14 27.11 -21.73
C LEU A 271 -7.10 27.04 -20.62
N LYS A 272 -6.90 28.14 -19.87
CA LYS A 272 -6.03 28.16 -18.68
C LYS A 272 -6.47 27.16 -17.62
N VAL A 273 -7.75 27.17 -17.29
CA VAL A 273 -8.32 26.23 -16.32
C VAL A 273 -8.18 24.79 -16.83
N ALA A 274 -8.47 24.53 -18.11
CA ALA A 274 -8.33 23.20 -18.71
C ALA A 274 -6.89 22.68 -18.68
N ALA A 275 -5.90 23.52 -19.02
CA ALA A 275 -4.49 23.15 -18.96
C ALA A 275 -4.05 22.83 -17.52
N MET A 276 -4.44 23.68 -16.55
CA MET A 276 -4.13 23.47 -15.14
C MET A 276 -4.73 22.18 -14.57
N TRP A 277 -6.00 21.89 -14.88
CA TRP A 277 -6.64 20.63 -14.51
C TRP A 277 -6.02 19.42 -15.20
N SER A 278 -5.58 19.56 -16.45
CA SER A 278 -4.91 18.49 -17.18
C SER A 278 -3.54 18.16 -16.55
N ILE A 279 -2.77 19.18 -16.13
CA ILE A 279 -1.53 18.98 -15.38
C ILE A 279 -1.84 18.26 -14.05
N PHE A 280 -2.84 18.73 -13.30
CA PHE A 280 -3.22 18.09 -12.04
C PHE A 280 -3.64 16.63 -12.23
N ALA A 281 -4.44 16.33 -13.26
CA ALA A 281 -4.84 14.98 -13.61
C ALA A 281 -3.63 14.10 -13.98
N ALA A 282 -2.65 14.64 -14.73
CA ALA A 282 -1.44 13.91 -15.11
C ALA A 282 -0.60 13.45 -13.89
N TYR A 283 -0.64 14.18 -12.77
CA TYR A 283 0.06 13.82 -11.54
C TYR A 283 -0.74 12.89 -10.62
N THR A 284 -2.07 12.95 -10.67
CA THR A 284 -2.95 12.22 -9.75
C THR A 284 -3.40 10.88 -10.31
N VAL A 285 -3.72 10.78 -11.60
CA VAL A 285 -4.21 9.54 -12.23
C VAL A 285 -3.24 8.37 -12.06
N PRO A 286 -1.92 8.49 -12.32
CA PRO A 286 -1.00 7.37 -12.17
C PRO A 286 -0.97 6.79 -10.75
N PHE A 287 -1.18 7.62 -9.72
CA PHE A 287 -1.20 7.17 -8.33
C PHE A 287 -2.29 6.11 -8.06
N PHE A 288 -3.47 6.28 -8.67
CA PHE A 288 -4.60 5.38 -8.49
C PHE A 288 -4.58 4.17 -9.43
N LEU A 289 -3.84 4.25 -10.54
CA LEU A 289 -3.73 3.15 -11.51
C LEU A 289 -2.72 2.07 -11.09
N ILE A 290 -1.75 2.40 -10.24
CA ILE A 290 -0.73 1.44 -9.78
C ILE A 290 -1.37 0.48 -8.77
N PRO A 291 -1.20 -0.86 -8.94
CA PRO A 291 -1.73 -1.80 -7.97
C PRO A 291 -1.17 -1.53 -6.57
N ARG A 292 -2.06 -1.44 -5.59
CA ARG A 292 -1.73 -0.97 -4.23
C ARG A 292 -0.60 -1.76 -3.60
N THR A 293 -0.61 -3.07 -3.81
CA THR A 293 0.33 -4.02 -3.21
C THR A 293 1.55 -4.26 -4.11
N VAL A 294 2.12 -3.30 -4.83
CA VAL A 294 3.38 -3.59 -5.56
C VAL A 294 4.62 -3.20 -4.77
N HIS A 295 5.78 -3.74 -5.15
CA HIS A 295 7.02 -3.42 -4.47
C HIS A 295 7.33 -1.91 -4.58
N PRO A 296 7.77 -1.21 -3.52
CA PRO A 296 7.83 0.24 -3.56
C PRO A 296 8.75 0.84 -4.62
N LEU A 297 9.90 0.22 -4.87
CA LEU A 297 10.80 0.61 -5.96
C LEU A 297 10.14 0.54 -7.35
N LEU A 298 9.32 -0.49 -7.58
CA LEU A 298 8.58 -0.65 -8.83
C LEU A 298 7.39 0.32 -8.89
N GLY A 299 6.72 0.54 -7.75
CA GLY A 299 5.63 1.52 -7.64
C GLY A 299 6.09 2.94 -7.97
N TRP A 300 7.14 3.43 -7.31
CA TRP A 300 7.66 4.76 -7.58
C TRP A 300 8.19 4.90 -9.00
N SER A 301 8.95 3.94 -9.53
CA SER A 301 9.43 4.02 -10.92
C SER A 301 8.28 4.07 -11.93
N LEU A 302 7.23 3.27 -11.72
CA LEU A 302 6.04 3.28 -12.57
C LEU A 302 5.21 4.56 -12.39
N TYR A 303 5.15 5.12 -11.19
CA TYR A 303 4.53 6.43 -10.93
C TYR A 303 5.24 7.53 -11.70
N MET A 304 6.57 7.61 -11.59
CA MET A 304 7.37 8.62 -12.31
C MET A 304 7.20 8.49 -13.82
N LEU A 305 7.21 7.26 -14.34
CA LEU A 305 6.97 6.98 -15.76
C LEU A 305 5.55 7.37 -16.19
N GLY A 306 4.55 7.06 -15.37
CA GLY A 306 3.15 7.42 -15.60
C GLY A 306 2.96 8.94 -15.65
N VAL A 307 3.48 9.68 -14.67
CA VAL A 307 3.40 11.15 -14.64
C VAL A 307 4.14 11.76 -15.83
N ALA A 308 5.32 11.25 -16.19
CA ALA A 308 6.06 11.70 -17.37
C ALA A 308 5.27 11.45 -18.67
N SER A 309 4.61 10.29 -18.79
CA SER A 309 3.81 9.95 -19.96
C SER A 309 2.59 10.84 -20.14
N LEU A 310 1.80 11.05 -19.08
CA LEU A 310 0.62 11.91 -19.15
C LEU A 310 1.00 13.38 -19.29
N SER A 311 2.07 13.82 -18.63
CA SER A 311 2.60 15.17 -18.82
C SER A 311 3.07 15.39 -20.25
N SER A 312 3.61 14.37 -20.94
CA SER A 312 4.00 14.49 -22.35
C SER A 312 2.81 14.77 -23.29
N ILE A 313 1.62 14.25 -22.95
CA ILE A 313 0.38 14.55 -23.68
C ILE A 313 0.02 16.02 -23.48
N VAL A 314 -0.01 16.48 -22.22
CA VAL A 314 -0.36 17.86 -21.86
C VAL A 314 0.62 18.86 -22.49
N ILE A 315 1.92 18.56 -22.45
CA ILE A 315 2.98 19.37 -23.06
C ILE A 315 2.74 19.54 -24.56
N ASN A 316 2.39 18.47 -25.28
CA ASN A 316 2.18 18.53 -26.73
C ASN A 316 0.86 19.18 -27.14
N ILE A 317 -0.22 18.97 -26.37
CA ILE A 317 -1.55 19.56 -26.65
C ILE A 317 -1.52 21.08 -26.44
N PHE A 318 -0.95 21.53 -25.33
CA PHE A 318 -0.94 22.95 -24.95
C PHE A 318 0.36 23.67 -25.33
N LEU A 319 1.28 23.00 -26.04
CA LEU A 319 2.57 23.53 -26.46
C LEU A 319 3.38 24.14 -25.30
N LEU A 320 3.27 23.52 -24.11
CA LEU A 320 3.90 24.03 -22.90
C LEU A 320 5.39 23.68 -22.87
N PRO A 321 6.23 24.55 -22.25
CA PRO A 321 7.63 24.19 -22.03
C PRO A 321 7.71 22.97 -21.08
N PRO A 322 8.49 21.92 -21.41
CA PRO A 322 8.50 20.67 -20.65
C PRO A 322 9.09 20.84 -19.24
N LEU A 323 10.13 21.66 -19.09
CA LEU A 323 10.85 21.80 -17.82
C LEU A 323 9.96 22.38 -16.71
N PRO A 324 9.19 23.48 -16.92
CA PRO A 324 8.22 23.96 -15.95
C PRO A 324 7.14 22.94 -15.54
N VAL A 325 6.64 22.13 -16.49
CA VAL A 325 5.62 21.09 -16.20
C VAL A 325 6.19 19.94 -15.37
N LEU A 326 7.44 19.54 -15.64
CA LEU A 326 8.13 18.44 -14.95
C LEU A 326 8.88 18.88 -13.67
N THR A 327 8.90 20.17 -13.34
CA THR A 327 9.61 20.70 -12.15
C THR A 327 9.06 20.07 -10.87
N VAL A 328 7.74 19.90 -10.76
CA VAL A 328 7.11 19.26 -9.59
C VAL A 328 7.51 17.79 -9.48
N LEU A 329 7.61 17.07 -10.60
CA LEU A 329 8.09 15.68 -10.62
C LEU A 329 9.52 15.57 -10.10
N LEU A 330 10.42 16.49 -10.47
CA LEU A 330 11.77 16.55 -9.94
C LEU A 330 11.80 16.86 -8.44
N GLY A 331 10.92 17.74 -7.96
CA GLY A 331 10.73 18.00 -6.53
C GLY A 331 10.24 16.76 -5.77
N ILE A 332 9.32 15.98 -6.35
CA ILE A 332 8.89 14.70 -5.78
C ILE A 332 10.08 13.74 -5.69
N LEU A 333 10.87 13.58 -6.76
CA LEU A 333 12.06 12.74 -6.76
C LEU A 333 13.05 13.14 -5.66
N GLY A 334 13.34 14.43 -5.52
CA GLY A 334 14.24 14.90 -4.48
C GLY A 334 13.69 14.70 -3.07
N SER A 335 12.37 14.88 -2.86
CA SER A 335 11.77 14.59 -1.55
C SER A 335 11.84 13.10 -1.19
N LEU A 336 11.73 12.19 -2.17
CA LEU A 336 11.96 10.76 -1.98
C LEU A 336 13.40 10.45 -1.58
N LEU A 337 14.38 11.12 -2.19
CA LEU A 337 15.79 10.97 -1.82
C LEU A 337 16.08 11.47 -0.41
N VAL A 338 15.52 12.63 -0.03
CA VAL A 338 15.59 13.16 1.34
C VAL A 338 14.98 12.14 2.31
N MET A 339 13.78 11.63 2.02
CA MET A 339 13.14 10.62 2.86
C MET A 339 13.93 9.31 2.96
N ALA A 340 14.60 8.88 1.89
CA ALA A 340 15.36 7.64 1.83
C ALA A 340 16.72 7.73 2.55
N PHE A 341 17.17 8.94 2.90
CA PHE A 341 18.48 9.15 3.49
C PHE A 341 18.59 8.49 4.89
N PRO A 342 19.63 7.67 5.15
CA PRO A 342 19.68 6.84 6.35
C PRO A 342 20.24 7.56 7.60
N TRP A 343 20.82 8.76 7.48
CA TRP A 343 21.58 9.40 8.58
C TRP A 343 20.76 10.29 9.52
N TYR A 344 19.44 10.14 9.54
CA TYR A 344 18.62 10.87 10.50
C TYR A 344 18.77 10.26 11.90
N SER A 345 18.93 11.11 12.92
CA SER A 345 19.01 10.65 14.31
C SER A 345 17.69 10.05 14.80
N ASP A 346 16.58 10.69 14.45
CA ASP A 346 15.22 10.33 14.86
C ASP A 346 14.22 10.77 13.78
N GLY A 347 12.98 10.30 13.91
CA GLY A 347 11.88 10.59 12.97
C GLY A 347 11.51 12.06 12.90
N VAL A 348 11.67 12.80 14.01
CA VAL A 348 11.39 14.24 14.08
C VAL A 348 12.37 15.03 13.20
N VAL A 349 13.67 14.73 13.29
CA VAL A 349 14.71 15.40 12.47
C VAL A 349 14.48 15.09 10.99
N ARG A 350 14.12 13.84 10.67
CA ARG A 350 13.74 13.43 9.32
C ARG A 350 12.55 14.23 8.79
N ALA A 351 11.49 14.38 9.59
CA ALA A 351 10.32 15.17 9.21
C ALA A 351 10.68 16.65 8.98
N LEU A 352 11.47 17.25 9.88
CA LEU A 352 11.95 18.62 9.72
C LEU A 352 12.78 18.82 8.45
N ALA A 353 13.64 17.86 8.09
CA ALA A 353 14.41 17.91 6.86
C ALA A 353 13.51 17.85 5.61
N VAL A 354 12.46 17.03 5.62
CA VAL A 354 11.47 16.98 4.54
C VAL A 354 10.70 18.30 4.45
N PHE A 355 10.28 18.88 5.59
CA PHE A 355 9.64 20.20 5.61
C PHE A 355 10.56 21.30 5.08
N ALA A 356 11.84 21.31 5.48
CA ALA A 356 12.82 22.26 4.97
C ALA A 356 13.03 22.11 3.46
N TYR A 357 13.12 20.87 2.96
CA TYR A 357 13.19 20.60 1.52
C TYR A 357 11.96 21.13 0.78
N ALA A 358 10.75 20.85 1.29
CA ALA A 358 9.51 21.34 0.69
C ALA A 358 9.44 22.87 0.68
N PHE A 359 9.87 23.52 1.77
CA PHE A 359 9.96 24.97 1.87
C PHE A 359 10.92 25.56 0.81
N CYS A 360 12.10 24.97 0.64
CA CYS A 360 13.06 25.38 -0.38
C CYS A 360 12.57 25.16 -1.82
N CYS A 361 11.79 24.10 -2.05
CA CYS A 361 11.23 23.80 -3.37
C CYS A 361 9.99 24.64 -3.72
N ALA A 362 9.26 25.18 -2.74
CA ALA A 362 8.02 25.92 -2.97
C ALA A 362 8.18 27.15 -3.88
N PRO A 363 9.20 28.03 -3.74
CA PRO A 363 9.42 29.13 -4.66
C PRO A 363 9.72 28.67 -6.09
N VAL A 364 10.43 27.55 -6.25
CA VAL A 364 10.77 26.98 -7.56
C VAL A 364 9.51 26.44 -8.24
N ALA A 365 8.67 25.72 -7.50
CA ALA A 365 7.38 25.23 -7.99
C ALA A 365 6.42 26.38 -8.33
N TRP A 366 6.42 27.46 -7.55
CA TRP A 366 5.65 28.66 -7.85
C TRP A 366 6.15 29.35 -9.12
N ALA A 367 7.46 29.51 -9.27
CA ALA A 367 8.07 30.08 -10.47
C ALA A 367 7.78 29.23 -11.72
N SER A 368 7.80 27.90 -11.62
CA SER A 368 7.43 27.02 -12.74
C SER A 368 5.96 27.15 -13.09
N LEU A 369 5.06 27.26 -12.10
CA LEU A 369 3.64 27.51 -12.33
C LEU A 369 3.39 28.84 -13.06
N MET A 370 4.09 29.90 -12.64
CA MET A 370 3.99 31.21 -13.31
C MET A 370 4.51 31.15 -14.76
N LYS A 371 5.59 30.39 -15.01
CA LYS A 371 6.09 30.15 -16.38
C LYS A 371 5.07 29.40 -17.25
N VAL A 372 4.37 28.41 -16.70
CA VAL A 372 3.28 27.70 -17.41
C VAL A 372 2.13 28.66 -17.75
N SER A 373 1.68 29.45 -16.77
CA SER A 373 0.61 30.43 -16.96
C SER A 373 0.96 31.49 -18.01
N SER A 374 2.19 32.02 -17.96
CA SER A 374 2.71 32.98 -18.95
C SER A 374 2.87 32.36 -20.34
N SER A 375 3.37 31.12 -20.45
CA SER A 375 3.49 30.44 -21.75
C SER A 375 2.13 30.28 -22.42
N LEU A 376 1.11 29.92 -21.63
CA LEU A 376 -0.25 29.75 -22.13
C LEU A 376 -0.87 31.09 -22.55
N GLN A 377 -0.57 32.17 -21.82
CA GLN A 377 -0.96 33.53 -22.20
C GLN A 377 -0.33 33.94 -23.55
N ASN A 378 0.99 33.75 -23.70
CA ASN A 378 1.72 34.13 -24.92
C ASN A 378 1.26 33.33 -26.15
N LEU A 379 0.97 32.03 -25.95
CA LEU A 379 0.44 31.16 -26.99
C LEU A 379 -0.90 31.67 -27.54
N LEU A 380 -1.80 32.05 -26.63
CA LEU A 380 -3.12 32.58 -26.95
C LEU A 380 -3.05 33.96 -27.62
N GLU A 381 -2.17 34.85 -27.15
CA GLU A 381 -1.95 36.16 -27.77
C GLU A 381 -1.41 36.00 -29.19
N ARG A 382 -0.43 35.11 -29.41
CA ARG A 382 0.12 34.82 -30.74
C ARG A 382 -0.97 34.36 -31.72
N GLU A 383 -1.87 33.47 -31.30
CA GLU A 383 -3.00 33.04 -32.15
C GLU A 383 -4.02 34.17 -32.43
N ALA A 384 -4.21 35.12 -31.51
CA ALA A 384 -5.08 36.27 -31.73
C ALA A 384 -4.51 37.27 -32.77
N PHE A 385 -3.18 37.34 -32.94
CA PHE A 385 -2.51 38.25 -33.89
C PHE A 385 -2.34 37.67 -35.31
N PHE A 386 -2.22 36.34 -35.48
CA PHE A 386 -2.04 35.72 -36.80
C PHE A 386 -3.18 35.92 -37.84
N PRO A 387 -4.45 36.22 -37.49
CA PRO A 387 -5.46 36.59 -38.47
C PRO A 387 -5.21 37.94 -39.16
N ARG A 388 -4.47 38.86 -38.52
CA ARG A 388 -4.31 40.23 -39.02
C ARG A 388 -3.31 40.38 -40.18
N LEU A 389 -2.43 39.40 -40.41
CA LEU A 389 -1.48 39.44 -41.54
C LEU A 389 -2.00 38.78 -42.82
N GLY A 390 -3.17 38.13 -42.78
CA GLY A 390 -3.75 37.42 -43.92
C GLY A 390 -4.69 38.25 -44.81
N GLU A 391 -5.11 39.44 -44.37
CA GLU A 391 -5.86 40.38 -45.22
C GLU A 391 -4.86 41.32 -45.90
N SER A 392 -4.53 41.02 -47.17
CA SER A 392 -3.83 41.96 -48.03
C SER A 392 -4.62 43.26 -48.08
N THR A 393 -3.92 44.37 -47.82
CA THR A 393 -4.35 45.75 -48.04
C THR A 393 -5.10 45.87 -49.36
N GLN A 394 -6.43 45.98 -49.35
CA GLN A 394 -7.16 46.44 -50.52
C GLN A 394 -6.79 47.92 -50.72
N MET A 395 -5.97 48.19 -51.74
CA MET A 395 -5.83 49.55 -52.28
C MET A 395 -7.22 50.00 -52.77
N PRO A 396 -7.65 51.25 -52.48
CA PRO A 396 -8.88 51.76 -53.06
C PRO A 396 -8.69 51.93 -54.56
N GLU A 397 -9.39 51.07 -55.31
CA GLU A 397 -9.45 51.11 -56.76
C GLU A 397 -10.06 52.46 -57.19
N PHE A 398 -9.30 53.20 -57.98
CA PHE A 398 -9.68 54.48 -58.57
C PHE A 398 -10.86 54.26 -59.52
N ASN A 399 -12.07 54.62 -59.09
CA ASN A 399 -13.23 54.70 -59.98
C ASN A 399 -13.08 55.89 -60.93
N LYS A 400 -12.57 55.62 -62.14
CA LYS A 400 -12.87 56.38 -63.35
C LYS A 400 -14.09 55.73 -64.00
N LEU A 401 -15.15 56.50 -64.28
CA LEU A 401 -15.67 56.73 -65.64
C LEU A 401 -17.06 57.38 -65.67
N TYR A 402 -17.13 58.40 -66.54
CA TYR A 402 -18.26 59.11 -67.17
C TYR A 402 -19.12 60.05 -66.33
#